data_AF-A0A238Z8Q2-F1
#
_entry.id   AF-A0A238Z8Q2-F1
#
_cell.length_a   1.000
_cell.length_b   1.000
_cell.length_c   1.000
_cell.angle_alpha   90.00
_cell.angle_beta   90.00
_cell.angle_gamma   90.00
#
_symmetry.space_group_name_H-M   'P 1'
#
loop_
_entity.id
_entity.type
_entity.pdbx_description
1 polymer ?
#
loop_
_entity_poly.entity_id
_entity_poly.type
_entity_poly.pdbx_seq_one_letter_code
_entity_poly.pdbx_strand_id
1 'polypeptide(L)'
;MEHEGMSGAFIWEDEGLWEVRSHHLIDAFKYVIHHRMTLVVGPENDVGVMRSKKFDKHIFEMAKKYFPNWIGFDESRCSYNPEIADRMMRIRKVAYWRFQKLLDEH
;
A
#
# COMPACT_ATOMS: atom_id res chain seq x y z
N MET A 1 0.64 8.75 7.76
CA MET A 1 0.75 7.50 6.96
C MET A 1 0.42 6.34 7.87
N GLU A 2 -0.52 5.52 7.44
CA GLU A 2 -1.06 4.41 8.20
C GLU A 2 -0.70 3.08 7.53
N HIS A 3 -0.46 2.05 8.34
CA HIS A 3 -0.15 0.70 7.87
C HIS A 3 -1.40 -0.17 8.00
N GLU A 4 -1.92 -0.63 6.87
CA GLU A 4 -3.01 -1.61 6.82
C GLU A 4 -2.41 -3.00 7.03
N GLY A 5 -2.76 -3.62 8.17
CA GLY A 5 -2.06 -4.80 8.68
C GLY A 5 -2.13 -6.05 7.80
N MET A 6 -3.28 -6.33 7.17
CA MET A 6 -3.48 -7.59 6.44
C MET A 6 -2.90 -7.57 5.03
N SER A 7 -2.91 -6.42 4.37
CA SER A 7 -2.34 -6.22 3.03
C SER A 7 -0.90 -5.72 3.06
N GLY A 8 -0.41 -5.26 4.21
CA GLY A 8 0.90 -4.63 4.34
C GLY A 8 1.00 -3.29 3.59
N ALA A 9 -0.14 -2.71 3.21
CA ALA A 9 -0.23 -1.52 2.40
C ALA A 9 -0.11 -0.26 3.26
N PHE A 10 0.37 0.83 2.64
CA PHE A 10 0.51 2.12 3.29
C PHE A 10 -0.38 3.18 2.63
N ILE A 11 -1.21 3.81 3.46
CA ILE A 11 -2.16 4.85 3.05
C ILE A 11 -1.71 6.17 3.68
N TRP A 12 -1.74 7.26 2.91
CA TRP A 12 -1.52 8.59 3.48
C TRP A 12 -2.84 9.15 4.00
N GLU A 13 -2.77 9.89 5.11
CA GLU A 13 -3.96 10.36 5.84
C GLU A 13 -4.83 11.32 5.02
N ASP A 14 -4.23 12.02 4.07
CA ASP A 14 -4.88 13.00 3.19
C ASP A 14 -5.48 12.39 1.92
N GLU A 15 -5.49 11.06 1.78
CA GLU A 15 -5.96 10.38 0.56
C GLU A 15 -7.49 10.18 0.52
N GLY A 16 -8.19 10.45 1.63
CA GLY A 16 -9.65 10.33 1.74
C GLY A 16 -10.21 8.91 1.56
N LEU A 17 -9.35 7.88 1.48
CA LEU A 17 -9.76 6.51 1.19
C LEU A 17 -10.57 5.85 2.31
N TRP A 18 -10.41 6.29 3.55
CA TRP A 18 -11.17 5.80 4.69
C TRP A 18 -12.60 6.31 4.74
N GLU A 19 -12.88 7.43 4.09
CA GLU A 19 -14.20 8.05 4.02
C GLU A 19 -15.09 7.42 2.94
N VAL A 20 -14.48 6.60 2.07
CA VAL A 20 -15.15 5.87 1.01
C VAL A 20 -16.09 4.83 1.62
N ARG A 21 -17.40 5.06 1.49
CA ARG A 21 -18.44 4.12 2.00
C ARG A 21 -18.61 2.86 1.14
N SER A 22 -17.95 2.78 -0.01
CA SER A 22 -18.05 1.66 -0.95
C SER A 22 -16.96 0.62 -0.68
N HIS A 23 -17.36 -0.52 -0.12
CA HIS A 23 -16.46 -1.65 0.14
C HIS A 23 -15.74 -2.14 -1.13
N HIS A 24 -16.45 -2.18 -2.26
CA HIS A 24 -15.86 -2.58 -3.55
C HIS A 24 -14.78 -1.61 -4.03
N LEU A 25 -14.98 -0.31 -3.80
CA LEU A 25 -13.99 0.70 -4.18
C LEU A 25 -12.76 0.61 -3.27
N ILE A 26 -12.95 0.43 -1.96
CA ILE A 26 -11.86 0.18 -1.02
C ILE A 26 -11.05 -1.05 -1.45
N ASP A 27 -11.71 -2.17 -1.77
CA ASP A 27 -11.04 -3.39 -2.20
C ASP A 27 -10.26 -3.20 -3.51
N ALA A 28 -10.82 -2.48 -4.48
CA ALA A 28 -10.10 -2.13 -5.71
C ALA A 28 -8.86 -1.26 -5.42
N PHE A 29 -8.99 -0.28 -4.52
CA PHE A 29 -7.88 0.60 -4.15
C PHE A 29 -6.77 -0.12 -3.37
N LYS A 30 -7.05 -1.23 -2.69
CA LYS A 30 -5.99 -2.07 -2.10
C LYS A 30 -4.95 -2.52 -3.13
N TYR A 31 -5.35 -2.76 -4.38
CA TYR A 31 -4.41 -3.11 -5.46
C TYR A 31 -3.61 -1.90 -5.94
N VAL A 32 -4.28 -0.75 -6.05
CA VAL A 32 -3.65 0.54 -6.42
C VAL A 32 -2.57 0.91 -5.40
N ILE A 33 -2.92 0.87 -4.11
CA ILE A 33 -2.01 1.22 -3.01
C ILE A 33 -0.83 0.25 -2.96
N HIS A 34 -1.07 -1.04 -3.17
CA HIS A 34 0.01 -2.03 -3.19
C HIS A 34 0.99 -1.76 -4.33
N HIS A 35 0.50 -1.55 -5.57
CA HIS A 35 1.39 -1.20 -6.68
C HIS A 35 2.20 0.06 -6.38
N ARG A 36 1.55 1.11 -5.90
CA ARG A 36 2.22 2.35 -5.49
C ARG A 36 3.31 2.09 -4.46
N MET A 37 3.01 1.32 -3.42
CA MET A 37 3.99 0.98 -2.39
C MET A 37 5.22 0.32 -3.01
N THR A 38 5.06 -0.61 -3.95
CA THR A 38 6.23 -1.25 -4.63
C THR A 38 7.10 -0.26 -5.39
N LEU A 39 6.52 0.83 -5.91
CA LEU A 39 7.28 1.90 -6.54
C LEU A 39 8.10 2.70 -5.51
N VAL A 40 7.54 2.92 -4.32
CA VAL A 40 8.19 3.67 -3.23
C VAL A 40 9.29 2.87 -2.53
N VAL A 41 9.00 1.61 -2.18
CA VAL A 41 9.94 0.78 -1.40
C VAL A 41 10.97 0.05 -2.27
N GLY A 42 10.74 -0.01 -3.58
CA GLY A 42 11.57 -0.78 -4.51
C GLY A 42 11.12 -2.24 -4.65
N PRO A 43 11.32 -2.86 -5.82
CA PRO A 43 10.87 -4.22 -6.12
C PRO A 43 11.51 -5.31 -5.26
N GLU A 44 12.68 -5.06 -4.69
CA GLU A 44 13.41 -5.93 -3.77
C GLU A 44 12.80 -5.99 -2.36
N ASN A 45 12.06 -4.94 -1.97
CA ASN A 45 11.36 -4.84 -0.69
C ASN A 45 9.86 -5.20 -0.81
N ASP A 46 9.46 -5.71 -1.99
CA ASP A 46 8.11 -6.20 -2.24
C ASP A 46 7.93 -7.59 -1.62
N VAL A 47 7.20 -7.62 -0.51
CA VAL A 47 6.93 -8.81 0.30
C VAL A 47 5.45 -9.25 0.21
N GLY A 48 4.77 -8.92 -0.88
CA GLY A 48 3.38 -9.34 -1.12
C GLY A 48 3.26 -10.86 -1.32
N VAL A 49 2.85 -11.59 -0.27
CA VAL A 49 2.82 -13.07 -0.25
C VAL A 49 1.75 -13.69 -1.18
N MET A 50 0.87 -12.89 -1.81
CA MET A 50 -0.30 -13.43 -2.53
C MET A 50 -0.86 -12.50 -3.62
N ARG A 51 -0.03 -11.71 -4.32
CA ARG A 51 -0.52 -10.74 -5.32
C ARG A 51 0.22 -10.80 -6.66
N SER A 52 -0.50 -10.49 -7.74
CA SER A 52 0.06 -10.45 -9.10
C SER A 52 0.50 -9.03 -9.44
N LYS A 53 1.82 -8.80 -9.55
CA LYS A 53 2.39 -7.48 -9.90
C LYS A 53 1.78 -6.90 -11.19
N LYS A 54 1.45 -7.76 -12.16
CA LYS A 54 0.81 -7.34 -13.42
C LYS A 54 -0.63 -6.89 -13.22
N PHE A 55 -1.39 -7.60 -12.40
CA PHE A 55 -2.77 -7.24 -12.09
C PHE A 55 -2.83 -5.92 -11.35
N ASP A 56 -2.01 -5.78 -10.30
CA ASP A 56 -1.97 -4.55 -9.48
C ASP A 56 -1.58 -3.33 -10.32
N LYS A 57 -0.59 -3.48 -11.21
CA LYS A 57 -0.23 -2.44 -12.18
C LYS A 57 -1.40 -2.07 -13.09
N HIS A 58 -2.14 -3.06 -13.59
CA HIS A 58 -3.29 -2.79 -14.45
C HIS A 58 -4.40 -2.02 -13.71
N ILE A 59 -4.72 -2.41 -12.48
CA ILE A 59 -5.69 -1.69 -11.65
C ILE A 59 -5.20 -0.26 -11.35
N PHE A 60 -3.90 -0.09 -11.07
CA PHE A 60 -3.29 1.22 -10.85
C PHE A 60 -3.44 2.16 -12.06
N GLU A 61 -3.14 1.69 -13.27
CA GLU A 61 -3.32 2.49 -14.50
C GLU A 61 -4.79 2.84 -14.78
N MET A 62 -5.71 1.92 -14.50
CA MET A 62 -7.14 2.22 -14.59
C MET A 62 -7.54 3.30 -13.58
N ALA A 63 -7.09 3.20 -12.34
CA ALA A 63 -7.39 4.19 -11.32
C ALA A 63 -6.84 5.57 -11.68
N LYS A 64 -5.63 5.66 -12.26
CA LYS A 64 -5.09 6.92 -12.80
C LYS A 64 -5.97 7.52 -13.90
N LYS A 65 -6.57 6.68 -14.74
CA LYS A 65 -7.47 7.13 -15.81
C LYS A 65 -8.79 7.68 -15.27
N TYR A 66 -9.38 7.03 -14.26
CA TYR A 66 -10.69 7.41 -13.72
C TYR A 66 -10.62 8.47 -12.61
N PHE A 67 -9.50 8.54 -11.87
CA PHE A 67 -9.28 9.45 -10.75
C PHE A 67 -7.95 10.21 -10.91
N PRO A 68 -7.75 10.96 -12.01
CA PRO A 68 -6.45 11.55 -12.34
C PRO A 68 -5.94 12.57 -11.31
N ASN A 69 -6.86 13.18 -10.54
CA ASN A 69 -6.54 14.21 -9.55
C ASN A 69 -6.41 13.65 -8.12
N TRP A 70 -6.40 12.32 -7.95
CA TRP A 70 -6.20 11.74 -6.63
C TRP A 70 -4.76 11.97 -6.18
N ILE A 71 -4.58 12.63 -5.02
CA ILE A 71 -3.27 12.98 -4.44
C ILE A 71 -2.35 11.77 -4.22
N GLY A 72 -2.93 10.57 -4.09
CA GLY A 72 -2.18 9.33 -4.00
C GLY A 72 -1.35 8.99 -5.23
N PHE A 73 -1.54 9.70 -6.36
CA PHE A 73 -0.76 9.59 -7.60
C PHE A 73 0.35 10.64 -7.75
N ASP A 74 0.55 11.51 -6.75
CA ASP A 74 1.67 12.45 -6.75
C ASP A 74 2.99 11.71 -6.96
N GLU A 75 3.88 12.28 -7.77
CA GLU A 75 5.16 11.66 -8.13
C GLU A 75 6.00 11.31 -6.88
N SER A 76 5.95 12.15 -5.85
CA SER A 76 6.63 11.93 -4.56
C SER A 76 6.14 10.68 -3.82
N ARG A 77 4.96 10.16 -4.16
CA ARG A 77 4.32 8.95 -3.59
C ARG A 77 4.34 7.77 -4.53
N CYS A 78 4.75 7.97 -5.79
CA CYS A 78 4.78 6.95 -6.85
C CYS A 78 6.20 6.70 -7.38
N SER A 79 7.22 7.23 -6.73
CA SER A 79 8.62 7.07 -7.08
C SER A 79 9.42 6.57 -5.88
N TYR A 80 10.53 5.89 -6.16
CA TYR A 80 11.41 5.37 -5.11
C TYR A 80 11.89 6.50 -4.20
N ASN A 81 11.75 6.31 -2.90
CA ASN A 81 12.24 7.24 -1.89
C ASN A 81 12.86 6.44 -0.73
N PRO A 82 14.19 6.50 -0.52
CA PRO A 82 14.87 5.67 0.46
C PRO A 82 14.44 5.94 1.91
N GLU A 83 14.15 7.19 2.25
CA GLU A 83 13.72 7.56 3.61
C GLU A 83 12.32 7.04 3.91
N ILE A 84 11.39 7.19 2.96
CA ILE A 84 10.02 6.68 3.08
C ILE A 84 10.04 5.16 3.06
N ALA A 85 10.82 4.55 2.17
CA ALA A 85 10.99 3.10 2.07
C ALA A 85 11.45 2.51 3.39
N ASP A 86 12.54 3.04 3.96
CA ASP A 86 13.06 2.56 5.23
C ASP A 86 12.06 2.73 6.38
N ARG A 87 11.34 3.87 6.43
CA ARG A 87 10.26 4.08 7.40
C ARG A 87 9.15 3.03 7.26
N MET A 88 8.68 2.76 6.04
CA MET A 88 7.66 1.74 5.78
C MET A 88 8.15 0.35 6.21
N MET A 89 9.39 -0.02 5.89
CA MET A 89 9.97 -1.31 6.26
C MET A 89 10.10 -1.47 7.78
N ARG A 90 10.50 -0.41 8.50
CA ARG A 90 10.53 -0.42 9.97
C ARG A 90 9.16 -0.64 10.58
N ILE A 91 8.13 0.08 10.11
CA ILE A 91 6.74 -0.08 10.60
C ILE A 91 6.25 -1.50 10.33
N ARG A 92 6.47 -2.01 9.12
CA ARG A 92 6.06 -3.36 8.73
C ARG A 92 6.72 -4.44 9.58
N LYS A 93 8.01 -4.30 9.88
CA LYS A 93 8.76 -5.22 10.76
C LYS A 93 8.13 -5.28 12.16
N VAL A 94 7.77 -4.13 12.73
CA VAL A 94 7.10 -4.07 14.05
C VAL A 94 5.71 -4.69 13.98
N ALA A 95 4.95 -4.42 12.92
CA ALA A 95 3.61 -5.01 12.74
C ALA A 95 3.67 -6.54 12.62
N TYR A 96 4.63 -7.07 11.85
CA TYR A 96 4.85 -8.50 11.73
C TYR A 96 5.22 -9.14 13.06
N TRP A 97 6.15 -8.53 13.81
CA TRP A 97 6.52 -9.01 15.15
C TRP A 97 5.33 -9.04 16.12
N ARG A 98 4.48 -8.01 16.11
CA ARG A 98 3.25 -8.00 16.93
C ARG A 98 2.29 -9.11 16.53
N PHE A 99 2.14 -9.37 15.24
CA PHE A 99 1.29 -10.44 14.73
C PHE A 99 1.80 -11.83 15.14
N GLN A 100 3.11 -12.08 15.01
CA GLN A 100 3.73 -13.33 15.48
C GLN A 100 3.52 -13.54 16.98
N LYS A 101 3.75 -12.50 17.79
CA LYS A 101 3.53 -12.57 19.24
C LYS A 101 2.09 -12.97 19.61
N LEU A 102 1.10 -12.44 18.89
CA LEU A 102 -0.31 -12.83 19.09
C LEU A 102 -0.58 -14.29 18.75
N LEU A 103 0.10 -14.84 17.74
CA LEU A 103 -0.03 -16.26 17.38
C LEU A 103 0.68 -17.18 18.38
N ASP A 104 1.81 -16.76 18.95
CA ASP A 104 2.56 -17.53 19.93
C ASP A 104 1.89 -17.56 21.33
N GLU A 105 0.97 -16.62 21.59
CA GLU A 105 0.17 -16.53 22.83
C GLU A 105 -1.16 -17.34 22.76
N HIS A 106 -1.37 -18.15 21.72
CA HIS A 106 -2.54 -19.03 21.51
C HIS A 106 -2.12 -20.49 21.28
#